data_AF-A0A2Z2NIQ9-F1
#
_entry.id   AF-A0A2Z2NIQ9-F1
#
_cell.length_a   1.000
_cell.length_b   1.000
_cell.length_c   1.000
_cell.angle_alpha   90.00
_cell.angle_beta   90.00
_cell.angle_gamma   90.00
#
_symmetry.space_group_name_H-M   'P 1'
#
loop_
_entity.id
_entity.type
_entity.pdbx_description
1 polymer ?
#
loop_
_entity_poly.entity_id
_entity_poly.type
_entity_poly.pdbx_seq_one_letter_code
_entity_poly.pdbx_strand_id
1 'polypeptide(L)' 'MSLNDRGAPTASTQNVMMVQESMKVAGFYHGDIDGLAGSKTYNAVRAYKKMNHMPVNNQLTDEFIEHVREHA' A
#
# COMPACT_ATOMS: atom_id res chain seq x y z
N MET A 1 9.43 14.69 19.52
CA MET A 1 9.19 14.07 18.19
C MET A 1 8.50 15.10 17.31
N SER A 2 9.15 15.56 16.24
CA SER A 2 8.65 16.68 15.40
C SER A 2 7.49 16.26 14.50
N LEU A 3 6.37 16.96 14.67
CA LEU A 3 5.60 17.68 13.64
C LEU A 3 5.36 16.94 12.31
N ASN A 4 4.15 16.40 12.14
CA ASN A 4 3.39 16.55 10.89
C ASN A 4 1.92 16.09 11.04
N ASP A 5 1.06 16.99 11.50
CA ASP A 5 -0.31 17.12 11.05
C ASP A 5 -0.35 17.43 9.54
N ARG A 6 -0.16 16.42 8.68
CA ARG A 6 -0.42 16.56 7.23
C ARG A 6 -1.44 15.55 6.80
N GLY A 7 -2.68 16.01 6.65
CA GLY A 7 -3.71 15.29 5.91
C GLY A 7 -3.16 14.80 4.57
N ALA A 8 -3.37 13.50 4.35
CA ALA A 8 -3.06 12.72 3.15
C ALA A 8 -1.57 12.67 2.71
N PRO A 9 -0.84 11.59 3.00
CA PRO A 9 0.20 11.16 2.08
C PRO A 9 -0.55 10.61 0.85
N THR A 10 -0.69 11.41 -0.20
CA THR A 10 -0.69 10.82 -1.55
C THR A 10 0.63 10.07 -1.63
N ALA A 11 0.59 8.75 -1.42
CA ALA A 11 1.77 7.91 -1.51
C ALA A 11 2.53 8.29 -2.78
N SER A 12 3.83 8.57 -2.64
CA SER A 12 4.64 8.91 -3.80
C SER A 12 4.57 7.77 -4.80
N THR A 13 4.75 8.05 -6.09
CA THR A 13 4.79 7.01 -7.13
C THR A 13 5.72 5.86 -6.76
N GLN A 14 6.84 6.17 -6.08
CA GLN A 14 7.77 5.17 -5.55
C GLN A 14 7.16 4.27 -4.48
N ASN A 15 6.42 4.84 -3.52
CA ASN A 15 5.71 4.06 -2.50
C ASN A 15 4.62 3.18 -3.14
N VAL A 16 3.91 3.69 -4.14
CA VAL A 16 2.90 2.90 -4.86
C VAL A 16 3.55 1.74 -5.63
N MET A 17 4.66 1.98 -6.31
CA MET A 17 5.41 0.92 -7.01
C MET A 17 5.89 -0.16 -6.05
N MET A 18 6.44 0.24 -4.89
CA MET A 18 6.89 -0.70 -3.86
C MET A 18 5.73 -1.53 -3.29
N VAL A 19 4.57 -0.91 -3.06
CA VAL A 19 3.36 -1.63 -2.66
C VAL A 19 2.92 -2.60 -3.76
N GLN A 20 2.87 -2.16 -5.02
CA GLN A 20 2.49 -3.03 -6.15
C GLN A 20 3.43 -4.24 -6.29
N GLU A 21 4.74 -4.04 -6.14
CA GLU A 21 5.74 -5.10 -6.15
C GLU A 21 5.52 -6.09 -5.00
N SER A 22 5.41 -5.59 -3.78
CA SER A 22 5.16 -6.39 -2.58
C SER A 22 3.87 -7.21 -2.68
N MET A 23 2.78 -6.56 -3.13
CA MET A 23 1.51 -7.23 -3.34
C MET A 23 1.59 -8.28 -4.46
N LYS A 24 2.48 -8.09 -5.46
CA LYS A 24 2.68 -9.06 -6.53
C LYS A 24 3.41 -10.30 -6.03
N VAL A 25 4.44 -10.11 -5.20
CA VAL A 25 5.14 -11.20 -4.50
C VAL A 25 4.18 -11.97 -3.60
N ALA A 26 3.34 -11.27 -2.85
CA ALA A 26 2.33 -11.86 -1.98
C ALA A 26 1.15 -12.52 -2.74
N GLY A 27 1.08 -12.38 -4.07
CA GLY A 27 0.02 -12.97 -4.90
C GLY A 27 -1.32 -12.21 -4.89
N PHE A 28 -1.36 -10.99 -4.34
CA PHE A 28 -2.54 -10.14 -4.33
C PHE A 28 -2.65 -9.20 -5.54
N TYR A 29 -1.52 -8.89 -6.20
CA TYR A 29 -1.47 -7.97 -7.33
C TYR A 29 -0.97 -8.66 -8.60
N HIS A 30 -1.77 -8.57 -9.67
CA HIS A 30 -1.46 -9.18 -10.98
C HIS A 30 -1.28 -8.14 -12.09
N GLY A 31 -1.20 -6.86 -11.74
CA GLY A 31 -1.00 -5.76 -12.68
C GLY A 31 0.48 -5.46 -12.93
N ASP A 32 0.69 -4.41 -13.73
CA ASP A 32 2.00 -3.81 -13.94
C ASP A 32 2.36 -2.88 -12.77
N ILE A 33 3.65 -2.80 -12.46
CA ILE A 33 4.18 -1.91 -11.44
C ILE A 33 4.38 -0.55 -12.11
N ASP A 34 3.30 0.21 -12.24
CA ASP A 34 3.24 1.49 -12.94
C ASP A 34 3.28 2.70 -11.98
N GLY A 35 3.22 2.44 -10.66
CA GLY A 35 3.16 3.48 -9.64
C GLY A 35 1.82 4.22 -9.57
N LEU A 36 0.79 3.67 -10.21
CA LEU A 36 -0.56 4.23 -10.20
C LEU A 36 -1.44 3.49 -9.18
N ALA A 37 -1.97 4.25 -8.23
CA ALA A 37 -2.92 3.75 -7.25
C ALA A 37 -4.33 3.65 -7.88
N GLY A 38 -4.49 2.67 -8.78
CA GLY A 38 -5.76 2.35 -9.44
C GLY A 38 -6.56 1.25 -8.73
N SER A 39 -7.68 0.85 -9.33
CA SER A 39 -8.57 -0.18 -8.78
C SER A 39 -7.88 -1.51 -8.48
N LYS A 40 -6.90 -1.92 -9.31
CA LYS A 40 -6.09 -3.13 -9.09
C LYS A 40 -5.25 -3.01 -7.81
N THR A 41 -4.58 -1.87 -7.64
CA THR A 41 -3.76 -1.57 -6.46
C THR A 41 -4.63 -1.56 -5.20
N TYR A 42 -5.79 -0.89 -5.23
CA TYR A 42 -6.69 -0.86 -4.08
C TYR A 42 -7.25 -2.25 -3.73
N ASN A 43 -7.59 -3.08 -4.72
CA ASN A 43 -8.04 -4.44 -4.45
C ASN A 43 -6.95 -5.28 -3.76
N ALA A 44 -5.70 -5.17 -4.22
CA ALA A 44 -4.58 -5.86 -3.59
C ALA A 44 -4.34 -5.38 -2.14
N VAL A 45 -4.34 -4.06 -1.94
CA VAL A 45 -4.21 -3.43 -0.61
C VAL A 45 -5.32 -3.89 0.34
N ARG A 46 -6.57 -3.96 -0.13
CA ARG A 46 -7.70 -4.42 0.68
C ARG A 46 -7.56 -5.89 1.07
N ALA A 47 -7.11 -6.74 0.16
CA ALA A 47 -6.89 -8.15 0.44
C ALA A 47 -5.78 -8.35 1.48
N TYR A 48 -4.66 -7.65 1.33
CA TYR A 48 -3.56 -7.69 2.28
C TYR A 48 -3.98 -7.18 3.66
N LYS A 49 -4.66 -6.03 3.73
CA LYS A 49 -5.16 -5.48 5.00
C LYS A 49 -6.14 -6.42 5.69
N LYS A 50 -7.02 -7.07 4.92
CA LYS A 50 -7.94 -8.08 5.45
C LYS A 50 -7.19 -9.28 6.03
N MET A 51 -6.12 -9.73 5.38
CA MET A 51 -5.30 -10.85 5.87
C MET A 51 -4.53 -10.48 7.15
N ASN A 52 -4.05 -9.24 7.26
CA ASN A 52 -3.29 -8.75 8.41
C ASN A 52 -4.17 -8.13 9.51
N HIS A 53 -5.49 -8.35 9.49
CA HIS A 53 -6.44 -7.77 10.45
C HIS A 53 -6.40 -6.23 10.57
N MET A 54 -5.95 -5.55 9.51
CA MET A 54 -5.88 -4.09 9.44
C MET A 54 -7.20 -3.48 8.94
N PRO A 55 -7.49 -2.20 9.22
CA PRO A 55 -8.65 -1.50 8.68
C PRO A 55 -8.65 -1.49 7.14
N VAL A 56 -9.63 -2.18 6.54
CA VAL A 56 -9.74 -2.31 5.07
C VAL A 56 -10.21 -0.99 4.46
N ASN A 57 -9.25 -0.12 4.13
CA ASN A 57 -9.47 1.16 3.47
C ASN A 57 -8.47 1.36 2.31
N ASN A 58 -8.75 2.35 1.46
CA ASN A 58 -7.93 2.67 0.29
C ASN A 58 -6.73 3.59 0.62
N GLN A 59 -6.42 3.79 1.90
CA GLN A 59 -5.35 4.69 2.30
C GLN A 59 -4.01 3.97 2.30
N LEU A 60 -3.06 4.48 1.52
CA LEU A 60 -1.66 4.05 1.53
C LEU A 60 -0.89 4.91 2.54
N THR A 61 -1.25 4.80 3.82
CA THR A 61 -0.56 5.53 4.89
C THR A 61 0.87 5.03 5.03
N ASP A 62 1.74 5.86 5.61
CA ASP A 62 3.13 5.46 5.89
C ASP A 62 3.18 4.23 6.80
N GLU A 63 2.25 4.11 7.76
CA GLU A 63 2.09 2.91 8.61
C GLU A 63 1.84 1.64 7.79
N PHE A 64 0.95 1.72 6.79
CA PHE A 64 0.70 0.58 5.90
C PHE A 64 1.92 0.26 5.05
N ILE A 65 2.59 1.28 4.50
CA ILE A 65 3.79 1.09 3.68
C ILE A 65 4.90 0.43 4.49
N GLU A 66 5.09 0.86 5.74
CA GLU A 66 6.09 0.28 6.64
C GLU A 66 5.73 -1.16 7.01
N HIS A 67 4.47 -1.44 7.34
CA HIS A 67 4.04 -2.81 7.61
C HIS A 67 4.30 -3.73 6.40
N VAL A 68 4.03 -3.26 5.19
CA VAL A 68 4.32 -4.02 3.97
C VAL A 68 5.83 -4.24 3.83
N ARG A 69 6.68 -3.25 4.11
CA ARG A 69 8.15 -3.41 4.08
C ARG A 69 8.65 -4.47 5.05
N GLU A 70 8.05 -4.57 6.22
CA GLU A 70 8.47 -5.51 7.26
C GLU A 70 7.97 -6.94 7.01
N HIS A 71 6.89 -7.11 6.24
CA HIS A 71 6.17 -8.39 6.12
C HIS A 71 6.01 -8.92 4.68
N ALA A 72 6.51 -8.21 3.66
CA ALA A 72 6.46 -8.61 2.24
C ALA A 72 7.68 -9.41 1.79
#